data_AF-A0A0B6YEQ7-F1
#
_entry.id   AF-A0A0B6YEQ7-F1
#
_cell.length_a   1.000
_cell.length_b   1.000
_cell.length_c   1.000
_cell.angle_alpha   90.00
_cell.angle_beta   90.00
_cell.angle_gamma   90.00
#
_symmetry.space_group_name_H-M   'P 1'
#
loop_
_entity.id
_entity.type
_entity.pdbx_description
1 polymer ?
#
loop_
_entity_poly.entity_id
_entity_poly.type
_entity_poly.pdbx_seq_one_letter_code
_entity_poly.pdbx_strand_id
1 'polypeptide(L)'
;RDVQSSLNWYHMILKVLPHLARRSDSIVREVLAFICIMLFNANRDVQKSMLDYFLSTREEVFFMAVRDRMQVSTNAIKEKRSLVAQHEARKKEAIGGSTVSNSSATLEKQALQQIQLFEHKMKTEKMAGWRVLARAMDLEKPRTRFSWRRHTKSDKSSRNRMAGSAGNKKLSNVNGLNQDTQALIEDSRADFEMKEILVNPEDLQNVSLSLSEVMDEGVKDMLDYKDEGYIELVLKLLARVCDGQHGGLQDYLREQPDNVKSFNIVSETAQFLNVVYTTINSTTIDLVIQLFSTLNEFCSGNQENRVVVYDMKVIDYINFILRAGEIGDCPIEKVVEMQQTIGSLIISLTEENGPQASQVAKEVKDALDKDAVYRCLTSCYEWHQSDKRENTPSIGLNGGYLQSAKSIAAFGGSLIQGVVKGKKKSALRESIIEVGFTFYLILARMIDIDARLIDNLKLTPENIKAFEYYRKNSLSIEIVKDDILQKVNFRVKNKSVLREEVKE
;
A
#
# COMPACT_ATOMS: atom_id res chain seq x y z
N ARG A 1 -21.75 32.44 2.67
CA ARG A 1 -22.74 32.68 1.59
C ARG A 1 -22.74 34.13 1.13
N ASP A 2 -23.00 35.10 2.00
CA ASP A 2 -23.08 36.53 1.60
C ASP A 2 -21.78 37.03 0.97
N VAL A 3 -20.63 36.69 1.56
CA VAL A 3 -19.30 37.03 0.98
C VAL A 3 -19.11 36.44 -0.41
N GLN A 4 -19.44 35.16 -0.60
CA GLN A 4 -19.33 34.50 -1.91
C GLN A 4 -20.27 35.16 -2.93
N SER A 5 -21.48 35.50 -2.52
CA SER A 5 -22.49 36.13 -3.38
C SER A 5 -22.07 37.55 -3.79
N SER A 6 -21.52 38.33 -2.86
CA SER A 6 -20.95 39.65 -3.13
C SER A 6 -19.76 39.58 -4.09
N LEU A 7 -18.83 38.62 -3.90
CA LEU A 7 -17.72 38.42 -4.84
C LEU A 7 -18.22 37.99 -6.23
N ASN A 8 -19.24 37.13 -6.29
CA ASN A 8 -19.84 36.69 -7.54
C ASN A 8 -20.55 37.83 -8.27
N TRP A 9 -21.22 38.72 -7.54
CA TRP A 9 -21.81 39.94 -8.07
C TRP A 9 -20.80 40.83 -8.80
N TYR A 10 -19.55 40.88 -8.32
CA TYR A 10 -18.45 41.57 -9.01
C TYR A 10 -17.76 40.74 -10.11
N HIS A 11 -18.37 39.64 -10.53
CA HIS A 11 -17.92 38.71 -11.56
C HIS A 11 -16.54 38.08 -11.27
N MET A 12 -16.19 37.90 -9.99
CA MET A 12 -14.89 37.37 -9.62
C MET A 12 -14.65 35.96 -10.16
N ILE A 13 -15.68 35.11 -10.17
CA ILE A 13 -15.57 33.75 -10.72
C ILE A 13 -15.30 33.76 -12.22
N LEU A 14 -15.98 34.62 -12.97
CA LEU A 14 -15.80 34.74 -14.42
C LEU A 14 -14.40 35.23 -14.78
N LYS A 15 -13.82 36.10 -13.95
CA LYS A 15 -12.45 36.60 -14.13
C LYS A 15 -11.39 35.55 -13.80
N VAL A 16 -11.68 34.65 -12.87
CA VAL A 16 -10.73 33.66 -12.36
C VAL A 16 -10.72 32.37 -13.18
N LEU A 17 -11.87 31.93 -13.72
CA LEU A 17 -12.00 30.69 -14.50
C LEU A 17 -10.98 30.54 -15.64
N PRO A 18 -10.72 31.56 -16.49
CA PRO A 18 -9.75 31.45 -17.58
C PRO A 18 -8.32 31.18 -17.12
N HIS A 19 -8.01 31.48 -15.85
CA HIS A 19 -6.67 31.26 -15.30
C HIS A 19 -6.36 29.78 -15.01
N LEU A 20 -7.36 28.89 -15.04
CA LEU A 20 -7.16 27.45 -14.91
C LEU A 20 -6.31 26.86 -16.05
N ALA A 21 -6.37 27.49 -17.24
CA ALA A 21 -5.62 27.10 -18.41
C ALA A 21 -4.14 27.55 -18.41
N ARG A 22 -3.71 28.30 -17.39
CA ARG A 22 -2.34 28.82 -17.35
C ARG A 22 -1.34 27.70 -17.05
N ARG A 23 -0.15 27.81 -17.63
CA ARG A 23 0.97 26.87 -17.43
C ARG A 23 1.56 26.88 -16.01
N SER A 24 1.24 27.90 -15.21
CA SER A 24 1.80 28.04 -13.88
C SER A 24 0.96 27.27 -12.87
N ASP A 25 1.51 26.18 -12.36
CA ASP A 25 0.85 25.32 -11.36
C ASP A 25 0.51 26.07 -10.07
N SER A 26 1.36 27.00 -9.62
CA SER A 26 1.05 27.84 -8.46
C SER A 26 -0.21 28.68 -8.69
N ILE A 27 -0.36 29.30 -9.86
CA ILE A 27 -1.57 30.06 -10.20
C ILE A 27 -2.78 29.12 -10.25
N VAL A 28 -2.65 27.97 -10.92
CA VAL A 28 -3.76 27.02 -11.05
C VAL A 28 -4.23 26.51 -9.70
N ARG A 29 -3.30 26.19 -8.78
CA ARG A 29 -3.62 25.78 -7.42
C ARG A 29 -4.49 26.82 -6.70
N GLU A 30 -4.10 28.09 -6.73
CA GLU A 30 -4.86 29.17 -6.10
C GLU A 30 -6.22 29.39 -6.77
N VAL A 31 -6.28 29.26 -8.09
CA VAL A 31 -7.53 29.35 -8.87
C VAL A 31 -8.50 28.25 -8.47
N LEU A 32 -8.04 27.00 -8.43
CA LEU A 32 -8.84 25.85 -8.01
C LEU A 32 -9.35 26.02 -6.57
N ALA A 33 -8.48 26.45 -5.65
CA ALA A 33 -8.83 26.66 -4.25
C ALA A 33 -9.87 27.77 -4.10
N PHE A 34 -9.69 28.89 -4.81
CA PHE A 34 -10.64 30.00 -4.82
C PHE A 34 -12.02 29.57 -5.33
N ILE A 35 -12.08 28.83 -6.45
CA ILE A 35 -13.36 28.34 -6.99
C ILE A 35 -14.03 27.37 -6.00
N CYS A 36 -13.27 26.47 -5.37
CA CYS A 36 -13.81 25.60 -4.31
C CYS A 36 -14.44 26.39 -3.16
N ILE A 37 -13.79 27.47 -2.71
CA ILE A 37 -14.32 28.35 -1.67
C ILE A 37 -15.59 29.06 -2.13
N MET A 38 -15.63 29.53 -3.38
CA MET A 38 -16.81 30.21 -3.94
C MET A 38 -18.02 29.27 -4.06
N LEU A 39 -17.79 27.99 -4.34
CA LEU A 39 -18.82 26.96 -4.45
C LEU A 39 -19.19 26.27 -3.13
N PHE A 40 -18.47 26.56 -2.04
CA PHE A 40 -18.69 25.93 -0.73
C PHE A 40 -20.17 26.03 -0.27
N ASN A 41 -20.71 24.91 0.22
CA ASN A 41 -22.12 24.70 0.59
C ASN A 41 -23.11 24.95 -0.56
N ALA A 42 -22.86 24.34 -1.73
CA ALA A 42 -23.74 24.37 -2.90
C ALA A 42 -24.25 25.78 -3.24
N ASN A 43 -23.33 26.75 -3.39
CA ASN A 43 -23.73 28.13 -3.69
C ASN A 43 -24.34 28.26 -5.10
N ARG A 44 -25.68 28.20 -5.17
CA ARG A 44 -26.46 28.22 -6.42
C ARG A 44 -26.21 29.45 -7.28
N ASP A 45 -25.94 30.61 -6.68
CA ASP A 45 -25.73 31.85 -7.44
C ASP A 45 -24.41 31.79 -8.22
N VAL A 46 -23.38 31.23 -7.58
CA VAL A 46 -22.07 30.97 -8.22
C VAL A 46 -22.19 29.87 -9.26
N GLN A 47 -22.83 28.75 -8.92
CA GLN A 47 -23.07 27.64 -9.86
C GLN A 47 -23.80 28.13 -11.13
N LYS A 48 -24.85 28.93 -10.96
CA LYS A 48 -25.57 29.55 -12.08
C LYS A 48 -24.67 30.45 -12.92
N SER A 49 -23.90 31.34 -12.29
CA SER A 49 -22.98 32.22 -13.02
C SER A 49 -21.90 31.44 -13.78
N MET A 50 -21.43 30.31 -13.24
CA MET A 50 -20.51 29.42 -13.94
C MET A 50 -21.15 28.75 -15.15
N LEU A 51 -22.37 28.22 -15.00
CA LEU A 51 -23.09 27.59 -16.11
C LEU A 51 -23.41 28.60 -17.22
N ASP A 52 -23.91 29.79 -16.85
CA ASP A 52 -24.19 30.88 -17.77
C ASP A 52 -22.93 31.29 -18.55
N TYR A 53 -21.78 31.35 -17.87
CA TYR A 53 -20.50 31.59 -18.52
C TYR A 53 -20.16 30.50 -19.53
N PHE A 54 -20.20 29.22 -19.13
CA PHE A 54 -19.87 28.11 -20.02
C PHE A 54 -20.71 28.10 -21.30
N LEU A 55 -22.02 28.29 -21.17
CA LEU A 55 -22.96 28.32 -22.29
C LEU A 55 -22.78 29.57 -23.18
N SER A 56 -22.42 30.72 -22.58
CA SER A 56 -22.28 31.97 -23.32
C SER A 56 -20.97 32.07 -24.10
N THR A 57 -19.89 31.47 -23.59
CA THR A 57 -18.56 31.54 -24.20
C THR A 57 -18.17 30.29 -24.97
N ARG A 58 -18.96 29.21 -24.89
CA ARG A 58 -18.61 27.88 -25.42
C ARG A 58 -17.25 27.45 -24.87
N GLU A 59 -17.14 27.50 -23.55
CA GLU A 59 -15.87 27.28 -22.85
C GLU A 59 -15.42 25.83 -23.04
N GLU A 60 -14.29 25.62 -23.71
CA GLU A 60 -13.65 24.30 -23.87
C GLU A 60 -12.38 24.16 -23.03
N VAL A 61 -11.71 25.28 -22.74
CA VAL A 61 -10.37 25.28 -22.16
C VAL A 61 -10.41 24.82 -20.71
N PHE A 62 -11.47 25.16 -19.97
CA PHE A 62 -11.75 24.63 -18.64
C PHE A 62 -11.75 23.09 -18.63
N PHE A 63 -12.55 22.46 -19.49
CA PHE A 63 -12.74 21.01 -19.51
C PHE A 63 -11.48 20.28 -19.99
N MET A 64 -10.82 20.83 -21.00
CA MET A 64 -9.51 20.34 -21.44
C MET A 64 -8.47 20.39 -20.31
N ALA A 65 -8.38 21.51 -19.57
CA ALA A 65 -7.44 21.67 -18.47
C ALA A 65 -7.71 20.68 -17.31
N VAL A 66 -8.98 20.45 -16.98
CA VAL A 66 -9.38 19.46 -15.97
C VAL A 66 -8.95 18.05 -16.39
N ARG A 67 -9.26 17.66 -17.63
CA ARG A 67 -8.88 16.35 -18.17
C ARG A 67 -7.36 16.18 -18.21
N ASP A 68 -6.63 17.18 -18.67
CA ASP A 68 -5.17 17.10 -18.80
C ASP A 68 -4.50 16.91 -17.42
N ARG A 69 -5.02 17.55 -16.36
CA ARG A 69 -4.53 17.34 -14.99
C ARG A 69 -4.81 15.93 -14.46
N MET A 70 -5.99 15.39 -14.76
CA MET A 70 -6.32 14.00 -14.43
C MET A 70 -5.41 13.01 -15.17
N GLN A 71 -5.04 13.31 -16.42
CA GLN A 71 -4.10 12.51 -17.18
C GLN A 71 -2.67 12.56 -16.61
N VAL A 72 -2.21 13.74 -16.16
CA VAL A 72 -0.92 13.89 -15.47
C VAL A 72 -0.88 13.00 -14.22
N SER A 73 -1.90 13.08 -13.37
CA SER A 73 -2.00 12.24 -12.18
C SER A 73 -2.06 10.74 -12.52
N THR A 74 -2.84 10.38 -13.54
CA THR A 74 -2.92 9.01 -14.05
C THR A 74 -1.55 8.46 -14.45
N ASN A 75 -0.78 9.24 -15.20
CA ASN A 75 0.54 8.85 -15.65
C ASN A 75 1.50 8.71 -14.46
N ALA A 76 1.48 9.65 -13.52
CA ALA A 76 2.30 9.60 -12.31
C ALA A 76 2.02 8.34 -11.47
N ILE A 77 0.75 7.98 -11.27
CA ILE A 77 0.38 6.77 -10.51
C ILE A 77 0.82 5.50 -11.25
N LYS A 78 0.63 5.43 -12.57
CA LYS A 78 1.07 4.30 -13.39
C LYS A 78 2.59 4.14 -13.37
N GLU A 79 3.32 5.24 -13.51
CA GLU A 79 4.78 5.27 -13.44
C GLU A 79 5.27 4.80 -12.08
N LYS A 80 4.75 5.38 -10.98
CA LYS A 80 5.08 4.96 -9.62
C LYS A 80 4.83 3.47 -9.41
N ARG A 81 3.68 2.95 -9.84
CA ARG A 81 3.36 1.52 -9.73
C ARG A 81 4.35 0.65 -10.51
N SER A 82 4.74 1.08 -11.71
CA SER A 82 5.77 0.40 -12.49
C SER A 82 7.13 0.40 -11.77
N LEU A 83 7.51 1.53 -11.16
CA LEU A 83 8.76 1.66 -10.42
C LEU A 83 8.76 0.76 -9.16
N VAL A 84 7.67 0.72 -8.40
CA VAL A 84 7.49 -0.20 -7.26
C VAL A 84 7.66 -1.65 -7.70
N ALA A 85 6.97 -2.06 -8.76
CA ALA A 85 7.06 -3.44 -9.26
C ALA A 85 8.48 -3.81 -9.72
N GLN A 86 9.19 -2.89 -10.39
CA GLN A 86 10.59 -3.09 -10.76
C GLN A 86 11.51 -3.16 -9.55
N HIS A 87 11.27 -2.34 -8.52
CA HIS A 87 12.03 -2.37 -7.29
C HIS A 87 11.84 -3.69 -6.52
N GLU A 88 10.60 -4.14 -6.36
CA GLU A 88 10.28 -5.43 -5.74
C GLU A 88 10.89 -6.61 -6.50
N ALA A 89 10.85 -6.57 -7.84
CA ALA A 89 11.51 -7.59 -8.67
C ALA A 89 13.03 -7.63 -8.44
N ARG A 90 13.70 -6.46 -8.42
CA ARG A 90 15.14 -6.37 -8.13
C ARG A 90 15.48 -6.82 -6.71
N LYS A 91 14.65 -6.48 -5.71
CA LYS A 91 14.80 -6.93 -4.32
C LYS A 91 14.73 -8.45 -4.25
N LYS A 92 13.76 -9.05 -4.93
CA LYS A 92 13.60 -10.51 -5.02
C LYS A 92 14.77 -11.19 -5.72
N GLU A 93 15.29 -10.60 -6.80
CA GLU A 93 16.49 -11.09 -7.50
C GLU A 93 17.76 -10.98 -6.64
N ALA A 94 17.95 -9.88 -5.90
CA ALA A 94 19.09 -9.72 -5.01
C ALA A 94 19.09 -10.74 -3.87
N ILE A 95 17.91 -11.01 -3.29
CA ILE A 95 17.73 -12.05 -2.26
C ILE A 95 17.88 -13.46 -2.87
N GLY A 96 17.39 -13.68 -4.08
CA GLY A 96 17.58 -14.93 -4.82
C GLY A 96 19.04 -15.19 -5.19
N GLY A 97 19.79 -14.15 -5.57
CA GLY A 97 21.20 -14.24 -5.90
C GLY A 97 22.08 -14.52 -4.68
N SER A 98 21.81 -13.86 -3.54
CA SER A 98 22.55 -14.08 -2.29
C SER A 98 22.34 -15.49 -1.73
N THR A 99 21.13 -16.04 -1.82
CA THR A 99 20.83 -17.41 -1.38
C THR A 99 21.51 -18.47 -2.25
N VAL A 100 21.62 -18.26 -3.57
CA VAL A 100 22.34 -19.17 -4.48
C VAL A 100 23.86 -19.16 -4.21
N SER A 101 24.47 -17.98 -4.03
CA SER A 101 25.90 -17.90 -3.66
C SER A 101 26.20 -18.55 -2.29
N ASN A 102 25.28 -18.45 -1.33
CA ASN A 102 25.42 -19.10 -0.02
C ASN A 102 25.29 -20.63 -0.09
N SER A 103 24.43 -21.16 -0.95
CA SER A 103 24.30 -22.60 -1.18
C SER A 103 25.56 -23.20 -1.86
N SER A 104 26.20 -22.44 -2.76
CA SER A 104 27.46 -22.84 -3.39
C SER A 104 28.63 -22.85 -2.39
N ALA A 105 28.73 -21.82 -1.56
CA ALA A 105 29.81 -21.70 -0.57
C ALA A 105 29.72 -22.77 0.55
N THR A 106 28.51 -23.19 0.91
CA THR A 106 28.29 -24.27 1.89
C THR A 106 28.61 -25.65 1.30
N LEU A 107 28.26 -25.89 0.03
CA LEU A 107 28.65 -27.09 -0.71
C LEU A 107 30.18 -27.20 -0.88
N GLU A 108 30.85 -26.10 -1.22
CA GLU A 108 32.32 -26.05 -1.32
C GLU A 108 33.00 -26.33 0.02
N LYS A 109 32.50 -25.78 1.13
CA LYS A 109 33.00 -26.08 2.48
C LYS A 109 32.79 -27.56 2.86
N GLN A 110 31.62 -28.13 2.56
CA GLN A 110 31.37 -29.55 2.82
C GLN A 110 32.25 -30.47 1.97
N ALA A 111 32.48 -30.12 0.70
CA ALA A 111 33.38 -30.84 -0.18
C ALA A 111 34.84 -30.80 0.32
N LEU A 112 35.33 -29.62 0.73
CA LEU A 112 36.66 -29.46 1.33
C LEU A 112 36.82 -30.27 2.62
N GLN A 113 35.79 -30.29 3.48
CA GLN A 113 35.81 -31.06 4.71
C GLN A 113 35.83 -32.58 4.45
N GLN A 114 35.11 -33.05 3.43
CA GLN A 114 35.17 -34.45 3.01
C GLN A 114 36.53 -34.84 2.41
N ILE A 115 37.15 -33.95 1.62
CA ILE A 115 38.50 -34.16 1.07
C ILE A 115 39.53 -34.27 2.21
N GLN A 116 39.46 -33.38 3.20
CA GLN A 116 40.36 -33.44 4.36
C GLN A 116 40.17 -34.71 5.20
N LEU A 117 38.93 -35.13 5.42
CA LEU A 117 38.63 -36.39 6.12
C LEU A 117 39.13 -37.61 5.34
N PHE A 118 38.99 -37.61 4.01
CA PHE A 118 39.50 -38.66 3.15
C PHE A 118 41.04 -38.71 3.16
N GLU A 119 41.71 -37.56 3.08
CA GLU A 119 43.18 -37.48 3.21
C GLU A 119 43.67 -37.98 4.57
N HIS A 120 42.97 -37.62 5.65
CA HIS A 120 43.29 -38.08 6.99
C HIS A 120 43.14 -39.60 7.10
N LYS A 121 42.06 -40.17 6.52
CA LYS A 121 41.82 -41.61 6.46
C LYS A 121 42.87 -42.35 5.62
N MET A 122 43.26 -41.78 4.48
CA MET A 122 44.35 -42.29 3.65
C MET A 122 45.70 -42.27 4.39
N LYS A 123 45.99 -41.21 5.16
CA LYS A 123 47.19 -41.12 5.98
C LYS A 123 47.17 -42.16 7.11
N THR A 124 46.03 -42.38 7.78
CA THR A 124 45.93 -43.40 8.84
C THR A 124 46.02 -44.83 8.29
N GLU A 125 45.44 -45.10 7.12
CA GLU A 125 45.56 -46.39 6.43
C GLU A 125 47.00 -46.65 5.92
N LYS A 126 47.68 -45.63 5.36
CA LYS A 126 49.11 -45.74 5.04
C LYS A 126 49.96 -46.00 6.29
N MET A 127 49.70 -45.30 7.39
CA MET A 127 50.39 -45.54 8.67
C MET A 127 50.09 -46.93 9.24
N ALA A 128 48.88 -47.46 9.06
CA ALA A 128 48.52 -48.83 9.44
C ALA A 128 49.23 -49.87 8.56
N GLY A 129 49.31 -49.65 7.25
CA GLY A 129 50.07 -50.49 6.32
C GLY A 129 51.57 -50.52 6.62
N TRP A 130 52.16 -49.37 6.99
CA TRP A 130 53.55 -49.30 7.44
C TRP A 130 53.78 -50.01 8.78
N ARG A 131 52.81 -50.01 9.71
CA ARG A 131 52.88 -50.79 10.96
C ARG A 131 52.74 -52.30 10.73
N VAL A 132 52.06 -52.73 9.67
CA VAL A 132 51.97 -54.14 9.28
C VAL A 132 53.27 -54.60 8.59
N LEU A 133 53.86 -53.75 7.72
CA LEU A 133 55.14 -54.05 7.07
C LEU A 133 56.32 -54.06 8.07
N ALA A 134 56.32 -53.14 9.05
CA ALA A 134 57.33 -53.09 10.10
C ALA A 134 57.25 -54.28 11.08
N ARG A 135 56.09 -54.93 11.23
CA ARG A 135 55.94 -56.18 12.01
C ARG A 135 56.32 -57.44 11.22
N ALA A 136 56.35 -57.38 9.89
CA ALA A 136 56.73 -58.49 9.02
C ALA A 136 58.25 -58.57 8.78
N MET A 137 59.02 -57.52 9.11
CA MET A 137 60.48 -57.45 8.89
C MET A 137 61.32 -57.67 10.15
N ASP A 138 60.74 -58.15 11.25
CA ASP A 138 61.44 -58.37 12.54
C ASP A 138 61.75 -59.85 12.85
N LEU A 139 61.79 -60.71 11.81
CA LEU A 139 62.36 -62.06 11.90
C LEU A 139 63.37 -62.28 10.77
N GLU A 140 64.55 -62.77 11.19
CA GLU A 140 65.71 -63.21 10.40
C GLU A 140 66.77 -62.14 10.05
N LYS A 141 67.73 -61.99 10.99
CA LYS A 141 69.14 -61.72 10.65
C LYS A 141 69.86 -63.06 10.47
N PRO A 142 70.89 -63.13 9.59
CA PRO A 142 72.23 -63.23 10.18
C PRO A 142 73.36 -62.48 9.44
N ARG A 143 74.16 -61.81 10.27
CA ARG A 143 75.63 -61.67 10.25
C ARG A 143 76.40 -62.03 8.97
N THR A 144 77.20 -61.06 8.48
CA THR A 144 78.64 -61.26 8.25
C THR A 144 79.41 -59.95 8.44
N ARG A 145 80.55 -60.07 9.13
CA ARG A 145 81.57 -59.04 9.37
C ARG A 145 82.39 -58.83 8.10
N PHE A 146 82.85 -57.62 7.79
CA PHE A 146 84.21 -57.41 7.30
C PHE A 146 84.64 -55.94 7.45
N SER A 147 85.84 -55.75 8.01
CA SER A 147 86.57 -54.50 8.17
C SER A 147 87.29 -54.12 6.85
N TRP A 148 87.69 -52.85 6.68
CA TRP A 148 89.10 -52.44 6.50
C TRP A 148 89.21 -50.92 6.35
N ARG A 149 90.40 -50.45 6.71
CA ARG A 149 90.90 -49.09 6.93
C ARG A 149 91.34 -48.37 5.64
N ARG A 150 91.42 -47.03 5.78
CA ARG A 150 92.52 -46.10 5.41
C ARG A 150 92.50 -45.34 4.05
N HIS A 151 92.82 -44.04 4.22
CA HIS A 151 93.69 -43.16 3.41
C HIS A 151 93.18 -42.72 2.03
N THR A 152 93.51 -41.56 1.43
CA THR A 152 93.96 -40.20 1.78
C THR A 152 94.12 -39.46 0.44
N LYS A 153 94.09 -38.11 0.46
CA LYS A 153 94.83 -37.17 -0.42
C LYS A 153 94.32 -36.98 -1.86
N SER A 154 93.95 -35.73 -2.19
CA SER A 154 94.73 -34.73 -2.98
C SER A 154 94.70 -35.03 -4.49
N ASP A 155 94.66 -34.11 -5.45
CA ASP A 155 95.13 -32.73 -5.48
C ASP A 155 94.59 -32.08 -6.78
N LYS A 156 94.33 -30.77 -6.71
CA LYS A 156 94.68 -29.71 -7.68
C LYS A 156 94.35 -29.77 -9.19
N SER A 157 93.63 -28.70 -9.57
CA SER A 157 94.02 -27.64 -10.53
C SER A 157 93.95 -27.99 -12.04
N SER A 158 93.75 -27.08 -12.98
CA SER A 158 93.96 -25.63 -13.00
C SER A 158 93.33 -25.02 -14.27
N ARG A 159 93.10 -23.70 -14.22
CA ARG A 159 93.39 -22.69 -15.28
C ARG A 159 92.47 -22.70 -16.54
N ASN A 160 92.12 -21.57 -17.16
CA ASN A 160 92.65 -20.21 -17.03
C ASN A 160 91.82 -19.18 -17.83
N ARG A 161 92.19 -17.91 -17.60
CA ARG A 161 92.07 -16.68 -18.42
C ARG A 161 90.85 -15.80 -18.12
N MET A 162 91.04 -14.71 -17.36
CA MET A 162 91.64 -13.39 -17.71
C MET A 162 90.67 -12.52 -18.53
N ALA A 163 90.56 -11.21 -18.39
CA ALA A 163 90.97 -10.18 -17.41
C ALA A 163 90.50 -8.83 -18.01
N GLY A 164 90.28 -7.81 -17.16
CA GLY A 164 90.23 -6.38 -17.55
C GLY A 164 88.83 -5.87 -17.90
N SER A 165 88.14 -5.01 -17.14
CA SER A 165 88.44 -3.75 -16.41
C SER A 165 87.93 -2.51 -17.18
N ALA A 166 87.18 -1.69 -16.42
CA ALA A 166 86.78 -0.29 -16.63
C ALA A 166 85.83 0.01 -17.82
N GLY A 167 84.66 0.63 -17.67
CA GLY A 167 84.00 1.26 -16.52
C GLY A 167 83.22 2.46 -17.04
N ASN A 168 81.89 2.50 -16.88
CA ASN A 168 81.12 3.65 -16.40
C ASN A 168 79.59 3.46 -16.54
N LYS A 169 78.91 3.99 -15.52
CA LYS A 169 77.56 4.59 -15.51
C LYS A 169 76.30 3.69 -15.59
N LYS A 170 75.64 3.68 -14.42
CA LYS A 170 74.19 3.86 -14.13
C LYS A 170 73.22 2.84 -14.74
N LEU A 171 72.74 1.86 -13.95
CA LEU A 171 71.53 1.88 -13.08
C LEU A 171 70.23 2.15 -13.86
N SER A 172 69.21 1.28 -13.91
CA SER A 172 69.03 -0.13 -13.51
C SER A 172 67.67 -0.61 -14.06
N ASN A 173 67.69 -1.73 -14.80
CA ASN A 173 66.54 -2.57 -15.22
C ASN A 173 66.19 -3.56 -14.09
N VAL A 174 64.90 -3.82 -13.80
CA VAL A 174 64.00 -4.85 -14.36
C VAL A 174 64.44 -6.30 -14.10
N ASN A 175 63.61 -6.98 -13.28
CA ASN A 175 63.17 -8.38 -13.22
C ASN A 175 64.06 -9.53 -13.73
N GLY A 176 64.13 -10.59 -12.91
CA GLY A 176 64.42 -11.95 -13.38
C GLY A 176 64.80 -12.96 -12.28
N LEU A 177 63.81 -13.72 -11.82
CA LEU A 177 63.87 -15.02 -11.11
C LEU A 177 64.76 -16.05 -11.88
N ASN A 178 65.29 -17.17 -11.38
CA ASN A 178 65.03 -17.99 -10.19
C ASN A 178 66.17 -19.01 -9.94
N GLN A 179 66.36 -19.38 -8.66
CA GLN A 179 66.68 -20.70 -8.05
C GLN A 179 67.78 -21.64 -8.59
N ASP A 180 68.67 -22.11 -7.68
CA ASP A 180 68.71 -23.54 -7.29
C ASP A 180 69.52 -23.86 -5.99
N THR A 181 68.84 -24.62 -5.11
CA THR A 181 69.26 -25.75 -4.24
C THR A 181 70.34 -25.71 -3.12
N GLN A 182 69.86 -26.05 -1.88
CA GLN A 182 70.36 -27.02 -0.85
C GLN A 182 71.78 -26.87 -0.23
N ALA A 183 72.07 -27.06 1.08
CA ALA A 183 71.41 -27.56 2.31
C ALA A 183 72.27 -27.06 3.53
N LEU A 184 71.78 -26.93 4.78
CA LEU A 184 71.78 -27.94 5.85
C LEU A 184 71.25 -27.35 7.20
N ILE A 185 70.22 -28.01 7.77
CA ILE A 185 69.97 -28.40 9.18
C ILE A 185 70.33 -27.42 10.33
N GLU A 186 69.34 -26.87 11.04
CA GLU A 186 69.05 -27.18 12.46
C GLU A 186 67.69 -26.60 12.92
N ASP A 187 67.12 -27.28 13.90
CA ASP A 187 65.72 -27.35 14.35
C ASP A 187 65.32 -26.17 15.25
N SER A 188 64.11 -25.61 15.10
CA SER A 188 63.28 -25.05 16.19
C SER A 188 61.98 -24.41 15.69
N ARG A 189 60.86 -24.95 16.20
CA ARG A 189 59.46 -24.52 16.05
C ARG A 189 59.23 -23.06 16.45
N ALA A 190 58.41 -22.35 15.68
CA ALA A 190 57.54 -21.29 16.19
C ALA A 190 56.32 -21.13 15.26
N ASP A 191 55.15 -21.33 15.86
CA ASP A 191 53.83 -21.30 15.24
C ASP A 191 53.45 -19.89 14.75
N PHE A 192 52.93 -19.80 13.52
CA PHE A 192 52.18 -18.63 13.05
C PHE A 192 50.68 -18.94 13.19
N GLU A 193 50.10 -18.45 14.27
CA GLU A 193 48.68 -18.56 14.59
C GLU A 193 47.89 -17.56 13.71
N MET A 194 47.25 -18.08 12.65
CA MET A 194 46.35 -17.28 11.81
C MET A 194 45.02 -17.17 12.54
N LYS A 195 44.73 -15.99 13.10
CA LYS A 195 43.51 -15.72 13.87
C LYS A 195 42.29 -15.85 12.95
N GLU A 196 41.59 -16.98 13.09
CA GLU A 196 40.32 -17.29 12.44
C GLU A 196 39.28 -16.26 12.89
N ILE A 197 38.90 -15.34 11.99
CA ILE A 197 37.74 -14.47 12.21
C ILE A 197 36.51 -15.34 11.98
N LEU A 198 36.01 -15.95 13.05
CA LEU A 198 34.67 -16.54 13.07
C LEU A 198 33.65 -15.42 12.85
N VAL A 199 33.09 -15.33 11.66
CA VAL A 199 31.86 -14.57 11.43
C VAL A 199 30.70 -15.49 11.78
N ASN A 200 29.89 -15.11 12.78
CA ASN A 200 28.72 -15.88 13.15
C ASN A 200 27.66 -15.84 12.03
N PRO A 201 26.90 -16.92 11.82
CA PRO A 201 25.80 -16.94 10.86
C PRO A 201 24.71 -15.91 11.18
N GLU A 202 24.54 -15.53 12.45
CA GLU A 202 23.63 -14.45 12.87
C GLU A 202 24.09 -13.06 12.37
N ASP A 203 25.40 -12.81 12.32
CA ASP A 203 25.96 -11.54 11.82
C ASP A 203 25.75 -11.37 10.31
N LEU A 204 25.72 -12.47 9.55
CA LEU A 204 25.48 -12.47 8.10
C LEU A 204 23.99 -12.27 7.73
N GLN A 205 23.07 -12.79 8.55
CA GLN A 205 21.64 -12.55 8.39
C GLN A 205 21.28 -11.09 8.69
N ASN A 206 21.96 -10.49 9.67
CA ASN A 206 21.88 -9.06 9.97
C ASN A 206 22.43 -8.17 8.83
N VAL A 207 23.42 -8.63 8.06
CA VAL A 207 23.92 -7.91 6.87
C VAL A 207 22.95 -7.98 5.68
N SER A 208 22.27 -9.12 5.48
CA SER A 208 21.23 -9.25 4.46
C SER A 208 19.98 -8.39 4.78
N LEU A 209 19.59 -8.36 6.05
CA LEU A 209 18.50 -7.52 6.55
C LEU A 209 18.88 -6.03 6.46
N SER A 210 20.09 -5.65 6.87
CA SER A 210 20.53 -4.26 6.82
C SER A 210 20.71 -3.75 5.38
N LEU A 211 21.14 -4.58 4.43
CA LEU A 211 21.19 -4.20 3.01
C LEU A 211 19.78 -4.01 2.43
N SER A 212 18.82 -4.84 2.83
CA SER A 212 17.40 -4.67 2.46
C SER A 212 16.80 -3.39 3.06
N GLU A 213 17.16 -3.04 4.29
CA GLU A 213 16.70 -1.82 4.97
C GLU A 213 17.29 -0.55 4.35
N VAL A 214 18.58 -0.56 4.00
CA VAL A 214 19.26 0.56 3.33
C VAL A 214 18.73 0.77 1.91
N MET A 215 18.35 -0.29 1.20
CA MET A 215 17.68 -0.17 -0.11
C MET A 215 16.23 0.34 0.01
N ASP A 216 15.54 0.06 1.13
CA ASP A 216 14.17 0.51 1.40
C ASP A 216 14.12 2.02 1.70
N GLU A 217 15.04 2.55 2.53
CA GLU A 217 15.01 3.96 2.97
C GLU A 217 15.21 4.96 1.82
N GLY A 218 16.14 4.71 0.90
CA GLY A 218 16.41 5.60 -0.23
C GLY A 218 15.31 5.61 -1.31
N VAL A 219 14.49 4.55 -1.37
CA VAL A 219 13.43 4.37 -2.37
C VAL A 219 12.08 4.86 -1.85
N LYS A 220 11.86 4.78 -0.52
CA LYS A 220 10.64 5.25 0.13
C LYS A 220 10.38 6.74 -0.07
N ASP A 221 11.41 7.58 0.04
CA ASP A 221 11.31 9.03 -0.22
C ASP A 221 11.08 9.37 -1.70
N MET A 222 11.57 8.54 -2.62
CA MET A 222 11.39 8.74 -4.08
C MET A 222 10.03 8.25 -4.58
N LEU A 223 9.43 7.30 -3.87
CA LEU A 223 8.12 6.73 -4.15
C LEU A 223 7.00 7.36 -3.33
N ASP A 224 7.26 8.40 -2.54
CA ASP A 224 6.21 9.04 -1.77
C ASP A 224 5.15 9.67 -2.69
N TYR A 225 3.86 9.53 -2.35
CA TYR A 225 2.79 10.06 -3.18
C TYR A 225 2.87 11.59 -3.21
N LYS A 226 3.02 12.15 -4.40
CA LYS A 226 2.86 13.58 -4.66
C LYS A 226 1.54 13.79 -5.40
N ASP A 227 0.76 14.77 -4.96
CA ASP A 227 -0.49 15.19 -5.60
C ASP A 227 -0.19 15.90 -6.94
N GLU A 228 0.34 15.14 -7.89
CA GLU A 228 0.73 15.62 -9.21
C GLU A 228 -0.50 16.10 -9.97
N GLY A 229 -0.44 17.36 -10.43
CA GLY A 229 -1.56 18.02 -11.08
C GLY A 229 -2.64 18.58 -10.14
N TYR A 230 -2.45 18.52 -8.81
CA TYR A 230 -3.43 18.90 -7.79
C TYR A 230 -4.75 18.15 -7.93
N ILE A 231 -4.66 16.84 -8.19
CA ILE A 231 -5.82 16.03 -8.56
C ILE A 231 -6.85 15.98 -7.44
N GLU A 232 -6.44 15.97 -6.18
CA GLU A 232 -7.39 16.04 -5.07
C GLU A 232 -8.21 17.32 -5.11
N LEU A 233 -7.57 18.45 -5.43
CA LEU A 233 -8.23 19.75 -5.50
C LEU A 233 -9.12 19.86 -6.75
N VAL A 234 -8.72 19.26 -7.87
CA VAL A 234 -9.55 19.13 -9.07
C VAL A 234 -10.80 18.32 -8.76
N LEU A 235 -10.67 17.17 -8.10
CA LEU A 235 -11.82 16.34 -7.70
C LEU A 235 -12.73 17.08 -6.69
N LYS A 236 -12.14 17.79 -5.71
CA LYS A 236 -12.89 18.67 -4.78
C LYS A 236 -13.69 19.72 -5.54
N LEU A 237 -13.09 20.37 -6.54
CA LEU A 237 -13.79 21.35 -7.38
C LEU A 237 -14.96 20.71 -8.12
N LEU A 238 -14.75 19.57 -8.77
CA LEU A 238 -15.77 18.86 -9.53
C LEU A 238 -16.95 18.44 -8.65
N ALA A 239 -16.67 17.94 -7.44
CA ALA A 239 -17.70 17.64 -6.45
C ALA A 239 -18.51 18.90 -6.09
N ARG A 240 -17.83 20.04 -5.84
CA ARG A 240 -18.46 21.31 -5.47
C ARG A 240 -19.28 21.96 -6.59
N VAL A 241 -18.89 21.74 -7.84
CA VAL A 241 -19.65 22.18 -9.02
C VAL A 241 -21.01 21.48 -9.07
N CYS A 242 -21.07 20.19 -8.69
CA CYS A 242 -22.27 19.37 -8.70
C CYS A 242 -23.07 19.38 -7.38
N ASP A 243 -22.46 19.87 -6.30
CA ASP A 243 -23.03 19.93 -4.95
C ASP A 243 -24.46 20.51 -4.96
N GLY A 244 -25.32 19.89 -4.16
CA GLY A 244 -26.75 20.18 -4.12
C GLY A 244 -27.54 19.66 -5.34
N GLN A 245 -27.03 18.74 -6.16
CA GLN A 245 -27.75 18.20 -7.34
C GLN A 245 -28.01 19.27 -8.41
N HIS A 246 -26.97 20.03 -8.81
CA HIS A 246 -27.11 21.02 -9.88
C HIS A 246 -27.18 20.37 -11.28
N GLY A 247 -28.38 19.91 -11.69
CA GLY A 247 -28.60 19.17 -12.94
C GLY A 247 -27.92 19.78 -14.17
N GLY A 248 -28.08 21.09 -14.39
CA GLY A 248 -27.46 21.76 -15.54
C GLY A 248 -25.93 21.70 -15.59
N LEU A 249 -25.26 21.66 -14.43
CA LEU A 249 -23.79 21.54 -14.38
C LEU A 249 -23.36 20.08 -14.41
N GLN A 250 -24.12 19.18 -13.78
CA GLN A 250 -23.91 17.74 -13.84
C GLN A 250 -23.99 17.25 -15.29
N ASP A 251 -24.99 17.71 -16.06
CA ASP A 251 -25.15 17.38 -17.47
C ASP A 251 -24.06 18.04 -18.32
N TYR A 252 -23.75 19.31 -18.06
CA TYR A 252 -22.72 20.02 -18.80
C TYR A 252 -21.30 19.53 -18.48
N LEU A 253 -21.05 18.80 -17.39
CA LEU A 253 -19.79 18.09 -17.16
C LEU A 253 -19.71 16.75 -17.92
N ARG A 254 -20.86 16.16 -18.26
CA ARG A 254 -20.95 14.93 -19.06
C ARG A 254 -20.85 15.25 -20.55
N GLU A 255 -21.54 16.29 -21.02
CA GLU A 255 -21.61 16.65 -22.43
C GLU A 255 -21.79 18.16 -22.64
N GLN A 256 -21.00 18.75 -23.53
CA GLN A 256 -21.08 20.16 -23.93
C GLN A 256 -21.52 20.25 -25.41
N PRO A 257 -22.83 20.22 -25.70
CA PRO A 257 -23.33 20.06 -27.08
C PRO A 257 -23.12 21.31 -27.96
N ASP A 258 -22.87 22.47 -27.35
CA ASP A 258 -22.61 23.74 -28.02
C ASP A 258 -21.11 24.00 -28.29
N ASN A 259 -20.23 23.19 -27.72
CA ASN A 259 -18.80 23.22 -27.98
C ASN A 259 -18.45 22.46 -29.28
N VAL A 260 -17.33 22.82 -29.92
CA VAL A 260 -16.77 22.05 -31.05
C VAL A 260 -16.28 20.69 -30.56
N LYS A 261 -15.70 20.66 -29.36
CA LYS A 261 -15.27 19.43 -28.70
C LYS A 261 -15.91 19.31 -27.31
N SER A 262 -16.64 18.21 -27.12
CA SER A 262 -17.17 17.80 -25.83
C SER A 262 -16.17 16.90 -25.10
N PHE A 263 -16.05 17.10 -23.79
CA PHE A 263 -15.23 16.31 -22.88
C PHE A 263 -16.12 15.72 -21.78
N ASN A 264 -16.22 14.39 -21.75
CA ASN A 264 -17.03 13.69 -20.76
C ASN A 264 -16.25 13.51 -19.45
N ILE A 265 -16.27 14.54 -18.60
CA ILE A 265 -15.52 14.56 -17.34
C ILE A 265 -16.02 13.49 -16.37
N VAL A 266 -17.30 13.13 -16.42
CA VAL A 266 -17.89 12.04 -15.62
C VAL A 266 -17.22 10.71 -15.96
N SER A 267 -17.13 10.39 -17.25
CA SER A 267 -16.46 9.18 -17.74
C SER A 267 -14.97 9.16 -17.42
N GLU A 268 -14.27 10.28 -17.63
CA GLU A 268 -12.83 10.41 -17.33
C GLU A 268 -12.56 10.20 -15.83
N THR A 269 -13.39 10.78 -14.96
CA THR A 269 -13.30 10.61 -13.50
C THR A 269 -13.56 9.16 -13.08
N ALA A 270 -14.57 8.51 -13.67
CA ALA A 270 -14.83 7.10 -13.41
C ALA A 270 -13.70 6.19 -13.93
N GLN A 271 -13.11 6.52 -15.07
CA GLN A 271 -11.95 5.80 -15.61
C GLN A 271 -10.70 6.00 -14.75
N PHE A 272 -10.54 7.16 -14.10
CA PHE A 272 -9.44 7.40 -13.17
C PHE A 272 -9.45 6.41 -11.99
N LEU A 273 -10.63 5.98 -11.53
CA LEU A 273 -10.76 4.97 -10.46
C LEU A 273 -10.06 3.65 -10.81
N ASN A 274 -10.07 3.23 -12.09
CA ASN A 274 -9.35 2.05 -12.59
C ASN A 274 -7.83 2.10 -12.30
N VAL A 275 -7.27 3.29 -12.14
CA VAL A 275 -5.84 3.46 -11.85
C VAL A 275 -5.61 3.46 -10.34
N VAL A 276 -6.46 4.19 -9.61
CA VAL A 276 -6.29 4.46 -8.17
C VAL A 276 -6.67 3.27 -7.27
N TYR A 277 -7.64 2.43 -7.67
CA TYR A 277 -8.16 1.37 -6.79
C TYR A 277 -7.12 0.31 -6.36
N THR A 278 -6.02 0.19 -7.11
CA THR A 278 -4.93 -0.75 -6.82
C THR A 278 -3.84 -0.19 -5.90
N THR A 279 -3.90 1.11 -5.58
CA THR A 279 -2.82 1.82 -4.88
C THR A 279 -3.23 2.35 -3.51
N ILE A 280 -4.30 1.81 -2.91
CA ILE A 280 -4.87 2.30 -1.65
C ILE A 280 -3.95 1.97 -0.47
N ASN A 281 -3.45 3.01 0.22
CA ASN A 281 -2.66 2.95 1.43
C ASN A 281 -2.83 4.26 2.24
N SER A 282 -2.11 4.45 3.35
CA SER A 282 -2.22 5.66 4.18
C SER A 282 -1.99 6.97 3.44
N THR A 283 -1.20 6.98 2.36
CA THR A 283 -0.88 8.19 1.60
C THR A 283 -1.89 8.51 0.50
N THR A 284 -2.64 7.51 0.01
CA THR A 284 -3.54 7.65 -1.15
C THR A 284 -5.01 7.50 -0.79
N ILE A 285 -5.34 7.06 0.43
CA ILE A 285 -6.73 6.84 0.85
C ILE A 285 -7.58 8.12 0.78
N ASP A 286 -7.00 9.29 1.03
CA ASP A 286 -7.69 10.58 0.90
C ASP A 286 -8.08 10.90 -0.55
N LEU A 287 -7.22 10.57 -1.52
CA LEU A 287 -7.54 10.68 -2.93
C LEU A 287 -8.72 9.76 -3.30
N VAL A 288 -8.73 8.53 -2.80
CA VAL A 288 -9.79 7.55 -3.06
C VAL A 288 -11.12 8.02 -2.47
N ILE A 289 -11.12 8.49 -1.22
CA ILE A 289 -12.28 9.09 -0.55
C ILE A 289 -12.83 10.24 -1.40
N GLN A 290 -11.96 11.16 -1.82
CA GLN A 290 -12.36 12.30 -2.62
C GLN A 290 -12.92 11.89 -3.99
N LEU A 291 -12.34 10.86 -4.62
CA LEU A 291 -12.81 10.33 -5.89
C LEU A 291 -14.22 9.75 -5.77
N PHE A 292 -14.48 8.90 -4.76
CA PHE A 292 -15.82 8.36 -4.51
C PHE A 292 -16.82 9.45 -4.16
N SER A 293 -16.43 10.44 -3.36
CA SER A 293 -17.28 11.61 -3.07
C SER A 293 -17.62 12.38 -4.35
N THR A 294 -16.67 12.56 -5.27
CA THR A 294 -16.90 13.27 -6.53
C THR A 294 -17.86 12.51 -7.44
N LEU A 295 -17.66 11.19 -7.59
CA LEU A 295 -18.58 10.33 -8.34
C LEU A 295 -19.99 10.32 -7.73
N ASN A 296 -20.10 10.38 -6.41
CA ASN A 296 -21.39 10.48 -5.72
C ASN A 296 -22.13 11.78 -6.10
N GLU A 297 -21.44 12.93 -6.08
CA GLU A 297 -22.04 14.21 -6.49
C GLU A 297 -22.42 14.25 -7.97
N PHE A 298 -21.70 13.53 -8.83
CA PHE A 298 -22.11 13.37 -10.23
C PHE A 298 -23.41 12.59 -10.38
N CYS A 299 -23.60 11.54 -9.59
CA CYS A 299 -24.72 10.60 -9.70
C CYS A 299 -25.98 11.03 -8.94
N SER A 300 -25.83 11.78 -7.84
CA SER A 300 -26.96 12.13 -6.98
C SER A 300 -27.98 12.96 -7.75
N GLY A 301 -29.21 12.44 -7.84
CA GLY A 301 -30.30 13.05 -8.60
C GLY A 301 -30.15 13.07 -10.13
N ASN A 302 -29.09 12.48 -10.72
CA ASN A 302 -28.84 12.53 -12.16
C ASN A 302 -28.74 11.14 -12.79
N GLN A 303 -29.78 10.72 -13.51
CA GLN A 303 -29.88 9.37 -14.06
C GLN A 303 -28.84 9.08 -15.15
N GLU A 304 -28.60 10.03 -16.05
CA GLU A 304 -27.65 9.86 -17.17
C GLU A 304 -26.21 9.69 -16.66
N ASN A 305 -25.81 10.41 -15.61
CA ASN A 305 -24.51 10.23 -14.98
C ASN A 305 -24.37 8.85 -14.33
N ARG A 306 -25.44 8.29 -13.75
CA ARG A 306 -25.40 6.92 -13.18
C ARG A 306 -25.13 5.89 -14.25
N VAL A 307 -25.74 6.03 -15.44
CA VAL A 307 -25.49 5.15 -16.59
C VAL A 307 -24.00 5.17 -16.95
N VAL A 308 -23.44 6.37 -17.14
CA VAL A 308 -22.01 6.53 -17.48
C VAL A 308 -21.11 5.90 -16.42
N VAL A 309 -21.36 6.16 -15.14
CA VAL A 309 -20.55 5.62 -14.03
C VAL A 309 -20.65 4.09 -13.96
N TYR A 310 -21.83 3.52 -14.18
CA TYR A 310 -22.01 2.07 -14.25
C TYR A 310 -21.26 1.45 -15.44
N ASP A 311 -21.38 2.04 -16.63
CA ASP A 311 -20.72 1.56 -17.85
C ASP A 311 -19.19 1.55 -17.73
N MET A 312 -18.64 2.50 -16.96
CA MET A 312 -17.21 2.58 -16.62
C MET A 312 -16.75 1.57 -15.54
N LYS A 313 -17.58 0.57 -15.21
CA LYS A 313 -17.24 -0.56 -14.33
C LYS A 313 -16.90 -0.17 -12.89
N VAL A 314 -17.47 0.95 -12.42
CA VAL A 314 -17.23 1.42 -11.04
C VAL A 314 -17.66 0.40 -9.99
N ILE A 315 -18.72 -0.37 -10.24
CA ILE A 315 -19.16 -1.44 -9.33
C ILE A 315 -18.11 -2.56 -9.21
N ASP A 316 -17.38 -2.89 -10.27
CA ASP A 316 -16.34 -3.91 -10.23
C ASP A 316 -15.16 -3.47 -9.35
N TYR A 317 -14.78 -2.19 -9.43
CA TYR A 317 -13.74 -1.61 -8.56
C TYR A 317 -14.20 -1.54 -7.10
N ILE A 318 -15.46 -1.18 -6.85
CA ILE A 318 -16.06 -1.23 -5.50
C ILE A 318 -15.97 -2.65 -4.94
N ASN A 319 -16.38 -3.66 -5.73
CA ASN A 319 -16.31 -5.06 -5.32
C ASN A 319 -14.89 -5.48 -4.97
N PHE A 320 -13.90 -5.06 -5.78
CA PHE A 320 -12.49 -5.34 -5.50
C PHE A 320 -12.06 -4.73 -4.15
N ILE A 321 -12.39 -3.47 -3.91
CA ILE A 321 -12.02 -2.77 -2.66
C ILE A 321 -12.69 -3.41 -1.44
N LEU A 322 -14.00 -3.70 -1.52
CA LEU A 322 -14.73 -4.30 -0.39
C LEU A 322 -14.32 -5.76 -0.12
N ARG A 323 -13.76 -6.47 -1.10
CA ARG A 323 -13.20 -7.83 -0.92
C ARG A 323 -11.83 -7.82 -0.24
N ALA A 324 -11.04 -6.78 -0.40
CA ALA A 324 -9.69 -6.71 0.16
C ALA A 324 -9.67 -6.86 1.69
N GLY A 325 -10.77 -6.48 2.36
CA GLY A 325 -10.92 -6.63 3.81
C GLY A 325 -10.05 -5.62 4.54
N GLU A 326 -8.91 -6.07 5.08
CA GLU A 326 -7.96 -5.22 5.79
C GLU A 326 -7.04 -4.51 4.79
N ILE A 327 -7.21 -3.19 4.67
CA ILE A 327 -6.30 -2.34 3.92
C ILE A 327 -5.13 -2.02 4.85
N GLY A 328 -4.04 -2.78 4.71
CA GLY A 328 -2.81 -2.58 5.47
C GLY A 328 -2.35 -1.12 5.45
N ASP A 329 -1.77 -0.67 6.56
CA ASP A 329 -1.19 0.67 6.73
C ASP A 329 -2.16 1.86 6.69
N CYS A 330 -3.48 1.67 6.80
CA CYS A 330 -4.46 2.77 6.85
C CYS A 330 -5.03 3.00 8.27
N PRO A 331 -5.23 4.27 8.70
CA PRO A 331 -5.99 4.56 9.91
C PRO A 331 -7.44 4.07 9.79
N ILE A 332 -7.98 3.47 10.85
CA ILE A 332 -9.35 2.95 10.85
C ILE A 332 -10.38 4.05 10.53
N GLU A 333 -10.14 5.29 10.96
CA GLU A 333 -10.98 6.44 10.65
C GLU A 333 -11.12 6.65 9.15
N LYS A 334 -10.01 6.51 8.41
CA LYS A 334 -9.98 6.69 6.96
C LYS A 334 -10.58 5.51 6.21
N VAL A 335 -10.40 4.29 6.70
CA VAL A 335 -11.07 3.12 6.15
C VAL A 335 -12.59 3.25 6.28
N VAL A 336 -13.07 3.70 7.44
CA VAL A 336 -14.51 3.95 7.70
C VAL A 336 -15.03 5.08 6.82
N GLU A 337 -14.28 6.18 6.67
CA GLU A 337 -14.64 7.29 5.76
C GLU A 337 -14.73 6.83 4.29
N MET A 338 -13.80 6.01 3.84
CA MET A 338 -13.81 5.42 2.50
C MET A 338 -15.02 4.48 2.31
N GLN A 339 -15.31 3.62 3.29
CA GLN A 339 -16.49 2.76 3.25
C GLN A 339 -17.79 3.57 3.22
N GLN A 340 -17.87 4.68 3.96
CA GLN A 340 -19.02 5.58 3.94
C GLN A 340 -19.21 6.19 2.54
N THR A 341 -18.15 6.70 1.92
CA THR A 341 -18.23 7.34 0.59
C THR A 341 -18.56 6.34 -0.52
N ILE A 342 -18.02 5.12 -0.46
CA ILE A 342 -18.41 4.00 -1.32
C ILE A 342 -19.91 3.71 -1.14
N GLY A 343 -20.37 3.58 0.11
CA GLY A 343 -21.76 3.29 0.42
C GLY A 343 -22.72 4.37 -0.10
N SER A 344 -22.37 5.66 0.07
CA SER A 344 -23.13 6.78 -0.48
C SER A 344 -23.24 6.70 -2.00
N LEU A 345 -22.16 6.39 -2.72
CA LEU A 345 -22.21 6.23 -4.17
C LEU A 345 -23.13 5.08 -4.60
N ILE A 346 -23.06 3.93 -3.93
CA ILE A 346 -23.95 2.79 -4.22
C ILE A 346 -25.42 3.17 -4.01
N ILE A 347 -25.72 3.92 -2.94
CA ILE A 347 -27.06 4.45 -2.70
C ILE A 347 -27.47 5.35 -3.87
N SER A 348 -26.64 6.33 -4.25
CA SER A 348 -26.91 7.23 -5.38
C SER A 348 -27.13 6.49 -6.71
N LEU A 349 -26.41 5.39 -6.95
CA LEU A 349 -26.58 4.56 -8.15
C LEU A 349 -27.87 3.71 -8.13
N THR A 350 -28.42 3.44 -6.95
CA THR A 350 -29.63 2.62 -6.76
C THR A 350 -30.89 3.43 -6.39
N GLU A 351 -30.77 4.77 -6.36
CA GLU A 351 -31.85 5.72 -6.11
C GLU A 351 -33.02 5.63 -7.12
N GLU A 352 -34.25 5.82 -6.65
CA GLU A 352 -35.48 5.81 -7.45
C GLU A 352 -35.80 7.14 -8.13
N ASN A 353 -34.78 7.86 -8.62
CA ASN A 353 -35.03 9.11 -9.34
C ASN A 353 -35.28 8.82 -10.82
N GLY A 354 -36.53 9.00 -11.27
CA GLY A 354 -36.92 8.96 -12.68
C GLY A 354 -38.26 8.24 -12.94
N PRO A 355 -38.94 8.53 -14.07
CA PRO A 355 -40.27 8.00 -14.39
C PRO A 355 -40.31 6.49 -14.65
N GLN A 356 -39.16 5.82 -14.67
CA GLN A 356 -39.03 4.38 -14.86
C GLN A 356 -38.08 3.82 -13.79
N ALA A 357 -38.32 2.59 -13.35
CA ALA A 357 -37.38 1.85 -12.51
C ALA A 357 -36.02 1.85 -13.20
N SER A 358 -35.04 2.52 -12.60
CA SER A 358 -33.70 2.68 -13.17
C SER A 358 -33.14 1.31 -13.51
N GLN A 359 -32.98 1.02 -14.80
CA GLN A 359 -32.34 -0.21 -15.29
C GLN A 359 -30.95 -0.36 -14.65
N VAL A 360 -30.24 0.77 -14.48
CA VAL A 360 -28.97 0.85 -13.75
C VAL A 360 -29.10 0.36 -12.31
N ALA A 361 -30.18 0.69 -11.59
CA ALA A 361 -30.35 0.21 -10.22
C ALA A 361 -30.47 -1.32 -10.14
N LYS A 362 -31.16 -1.94 -11.11
CA LYS A 362 -31.22 -3.41 -11.22
C LYS A 362 -29.86 -4.01 -11.56
N GLU A 363 -29.15 -3.39 -12.50
CA GLU A 363 -27.82 -3.82 -12.93
C GLU A 363 -26.78 -3.70 -11.82
N VAL A 364 -26.79 -2.60 -11.06
CA VAL A 364 -25.98 -2.42 -9.85
C VAL A 364 -26.36 -3.46 -8.80
N LYS A 365 -27.66 -3.71 -8.60
CA LYS A 365 -28.15 -4.77 -7.71
C LYS A 365 -27.63 -6.13 -8.16
N ASP A 366 -27.54 -6.44 -9.45
CA ASP A 366 -27.03 -7.73 -9.93
C ASP A 366 -25.49 -7.82 -9.83
N ALA A 367 -24.77 -6.75 -10.15
CA ALA A 367 -23.30 -6.70 -10.20
C ALA A 367 -22.61 -6.58 -8.82
N LEU A 368 -23.23 -5.92 -7.83
CA LEU A 368 -22.60 -5.71 -6.53
C LEU A 368 -22.38 -7.03 -5.78
N ASP A 369 -21.25 -7.19 -5.12
CA ASP A 369 -20.93 -8.36 -4.31
C ASP A 369 -21.64 -8.27 -2.94
N LYS A 370 -22.74 -9.04 -2.80
CA LYS A 370 -23.55 -9.04 -1.58
C LYS A 370 -22.79 -9.62 -0.40
N ASP A 371 -21.94 -10.62 -0.61
CA ASP A 371 -21.16 -11.22 0.48
C ASP A 371 -20.16 -10.18 1.04
N ALA A 372 -19.55 -9.37 0.18
CA ALA A 372 -18.70 -8.26 0.61
C ALA A 372 -19.48 -7.21 1.41
N VAL A 373 -20.68 -6.83 0.96
CA VAL A 373 -21.55 -5.88 1.68
C VAL A 373 -21.96 -6.44 3.05
N TYR A 374 -22.37 -7.71 3.13
CA TYR A 374 -22.70 -8.37 4.40
C TYR A 374 -21.50 -8.48 5.32
N ARG A 375 -20.28 -8.73 4.81
CA ARG A 375 -19.05 -8.71 5.61
C ARG A 375 -18.82 -7.32 6.22
N CYS A 376 -18.86 -6.25 5.42
CA CYS A 376 -18.69 -4.89 5.92
C CYS A 376 -19.74 -4.54 6.99
N LEU A 377 -21.02 -4.84 6.74
CA LEU A 377 -22.12 -4.69 7.70
C LEU A 377 -21.83 -5.41 9.03
N THR A 378 -21.38 -6.66 8.94
CA THR A 378 -21.13 -7.52 10.10
C THR A 378 -19.92 -7.03 10.89
N SER A 379 -18.84 -6.62 10.22
CA SER A 379 -17.66 -6.02 10.87
C SER A 379 -18.01 -4.74 11.64
N CYS A 380 -18.85 -3.86 11.09
CA CYS A 380 -19.34 -2.68 11.81
C CYS A 380 -20.14 -3.05 13.06
N TYR A 381 -21.00 -4.08 12.96
CA TYR A 381 -21.78 -4.58 14.08
C TYR A 381 -20.89 -5.20 15.18
N GLU A 382 -19.94 -6.05 14.80
CA GLU A 382 -19.01 -6.69 15.73
C GLU A 382 -18.16 -5.68 16.48
N TRP A 383 -17.64 -4.67 15.78
CA TRP A 383 -16.89 -3.57 16.38
C TRP A 383 -17.73 -2.77 17.37
N HIS A 384 -19.01 -2.55 17.06
CA HIS A 384 -19.93 -1.92 18.00
C HIS A 384 -20.15 -2.79 19.27
N GLN A 385 -20.20 -4.11 19.13
CA GLN A 385 -20.50 -5.02 20.24
C GLN A 385 -19.30 -5.35 21.13
N SER A 386 -18.09 -5.48 20.57
CA SER A 386 -16.86 -5.75 21.32
C SER A 386 -16.58 -4.64 22.35
N ASP A 387 -16.78 -3.38 21.96
CA ASP A 387 -16.54 -2.22 22.83
C ASP A 387 -17.64 -2.02 23.91
N LYS A 388 -18.84 -2.60 23.74
CA LYS A 388 -19.83 -2.66 24.85
C LYS A 388 -19.36 -3.54 25.99
N ARG A 389 -18.60 -4.60 25.69
CA ARG A 389 -18.08 -5.53 26.70
C ARG A 389 -16.94 -4.89 27.50
N GLU A 390 -16.10 -4.06 26.88
CA GLU A 390 -15.05 -3.30 27.58
C GLU A 390 -15.61 -2.20 28.51
N ASN A 391 -16.77 -1.62 28.19
CA ASN A 391 -17.38 -0.54 28.98
C ASN A 391 -18.35 -1.00 30.08
N THR A 392 -18.62 -2.30 30.21
CA THR A 392 -19.29 -2.85 31.40
C THR A 392 -18.28 -2.97 32.53
N PRO A 393 -18.45 -2.26 33.68
CA PRO A 393 -17.63 -2.54 34.85
C PRO A 393 -17.95 -3.97 35.27
N SER A 394 -17.00 -4.88 35.05
CA SER A 394 -17.08 -6.23 35.58
C SER A 394 -17.04 -6.14 37.11
N ILE A 395 -18.22 -6.02 37.73
CA ILE A 395 -18.46 -6.52 39.09
C ILE A 395 -18.43 -8.03 38.95
N GLY A 396 -17.21 -8.55 38.90
CA GLY A 396 -16.89 -9.96 38.82
C GLY A 396 -15.79 -10.21 39.83
N LEU A 397 -16.21 -10.45 41.06
CA LEU A 397 -15.42 -11.16 42.07
C LEU A 397 -14.86 -12.43 41.40
N ASN A 398 -13.55 -12.44 41.11
CA ASN A 398 -12.66 -13.58 41.30
C ASN A 398 -11.22 -13.28 40.84
N GLY A 399 -10.31 -13.20 41.81
CA GLY A 399 -9.06 -13.96 41.76
C GLY A 399 -7.85 -13.37 41.04
N GLY A 400 -7.13 -12.48 41.73
CA GLY A 400 -5.67 -12.50 41.91
C GLY A 400 -4.74 -12.45 40.68
N TYR A 401 -3.99 -11.35 40.53
CA TYR A 401 -2.56 -11.25 40.92
C TYR A 401 -1.99 -9.88 40.51
N LEU A 402 -1.38 -9.21 41.49
CA LEU A 402 -0.36 -8.15 41.40
C LEU A 402 -0.70 -6.82 40.69
N GLN A 403 -1.31 -5.91 41.47
CA GLN A 403 -1.07 -4.47 41.34
C GLN A 403 0.38 -4.14 41.75
N SER A 404 1.14 -3.50 40.86
CA SER A 404 2.36 -2.77 41.22
C SER A 404 2.04 -1.28 41.33
N ALA A 405 2.14 -0.77 42.56
CA ALA A 405 1.80 0.58 42.97
C ALA A 405 2.84 1.61 42.48
N LYS A 406 2.74 2.06 41.21
CA LYS A 406 3.52 3.20 40.68
C LYS A 406 2.76 4.18 39.77
N SER A 407 1.42 4.25 39.85
CA SER A 407 0.63 5.16 38.99
C SER A 407 -0.16 6.27 39.72
N ILE A 408 0.19 6.61 40.96
CA ILE A 408 -0.53 7.66 41.72
C ILE A 408 0.10 9.06 41.54
N ALA A 409 1.25 9.19 40.86
CA ALA A 409 1.96 10.47 40.72
C ALA A 409 1.82 11.16 39.34
N ALA A 410 0.79 10.87 38.54
CA ALA A 410 0.55 11.52 37.24
C ALA A 410 -0.89 12.09 37.09
N PHE A 411 -1.57 12.34 38.20
CA PHE A 411 -2.99 12.72 38.24
C PHE A 411 -3.27 14.21 37.92
N GLY A 412 -2.23 15.04 37.72
CA GLY A 412 -2.40 16.48 37.47
C GLY A 412 -2.51 16.92 36.00
N GLY A 413 -2.08 16.09 35.04
CA GLY A 413 -2.01 16.46 33.61
C GLY A 413 -2.85 15.60 32.65
N SER A 414 -3.42 14.49 33.13
CA SER A 414 -4.02 13.44 32.27
C SER A 414 -5.53 13.59 32.04
N LEU A 415 -6.22 14.46 32.79
CA LEU A 415 -7.68 14.61 32.72
C LEU A 415 -8.17 15.21 31.40
N ILE A 416 -7.44 16.18 30.83
CA ILE A 416 -7.81 16.80 29.54
C ILE A 416 -7.52 15.84 28.37
N GLN A 417 -6.40 15.11 28.42
CA GLN A 417 -6.02 14.16 27.37
C GLN A 417 -6.93 12.91 27.36
N GLY A 418 -7.38 12.46 28.54
CA GLY A 418 -8.37 11.38 28.67
C GLY A 418 -9.75 11.76 28.11
N VAL A 419 -10.23 12.99 28.35
CA VAL A 419 -11.50 13.48 27.80
C VAL A 419 -11.45 13.64 26.28
N VAL A 420 -10.33 14.11 25.72
CA VAL A 420 -10.15 14.25 24.26
C VAL A 420 -10.03 12.89 23.57
N LYS A 421 -9.28 11.94 24.16
CA LYS A 421 -9.20 10.56 23.65
C LYS A 421 -10.55 9.84 23.73
N GLY A 422 -11.31 10.03 24.81
CA GLY A 422 -12.66 9.50 24.96
C GLY A 422 -13.64 10.05 23.92
N LYS A 423 -13.59 11.36 23.63
CA LYS A 423 -14.41 11.99 22.58
C LYS A 423 -14.08 11.47 21.18
N LYS A 424 -12.79 11.28 20.86
CA LYS A 424 -12.37 10.70 19.57
C LYS A 424 -12.85 9.24 19.41
N LYS A 425 -12.70 8.41 20.45
CA LYS A 425 -13.22 7.02 20.45
C LYS A 425 -14.74 6.99 20.27
N SER A 426 -15.45 7.92 20.91
CA SER A 426 -16.91 8.08 20.75
C SER A 426 -17.32 8.51 19.34
N ALA A 427 -16.57 9.41 18.70
CA ALA A 427 -16.88 9.88 17.34
C ALA A 427 -16.66 8.77 16.31
N LEU A 428 -15.51 8.07 16.38
CA LEU A 428 -15.23 6.91 15.53
C LEU A 428 -16.31 5.83 15.65
N ARG A 429 -16.77 5.58 16.88
CA ARG A 429 -17.87 4.63 17.13
C ARG A 429 -19.15 5.03 16.41
N GLU A 430 -19.56 6.29 16.48
CA GLU A 430 -20.75 6.75 15.77
C GLU A 430 -20.56 6.62 14.25
N SER A 431 -19.38 6.96 13.72
CA SER A 431 -19.06 6.77 12.30
C SER A 431 -19.14 5.31 11.85
N ILE A 432 -18.62 4.37 12.64
CA ILE A 432 -18.69 2.93 12.33
C ILE A 432 -20.14 2.44 12.32
N ILE A 433 -20.94 2.90 13.29
CA ILE A 433 -22.37 2.57 13.32
C ILE A 433 -23.07 3.15 12.09
N GLU A 434 -22.79 4.40 11.72
CA GLU A 434 -23.36 5.03 10.54
C GLU A 434 -22.99 4.31 9.24
N VAL A 435 -21.74 3.86 9.07
CA VAL A 435 -21.33 3.02 7.94
C VAL A 435 -22.10 1.70 7.91
N GLY A 436 -22.29 1.06 9.08
CA GLY A 436 -23.11 -0.13 9.17
C GLY A 436 -24.56 0.11 8.72
N PHE A 437 -25.18 1.22 9.12
CA PHE A 437 -26.49 1.60 8.60
C PHE A 437 -26.47 1.86 7.09
N THR A 438 -25.44 2.51 6.57
CA THR A 438 -25.28 2.73 5.11
C THR A 438 -25.32 1.40 4.35
N PHE A 439 -24.54 0.40 4.76
CA PHE A 439 -24.57 -0.93 4.13
C PHE A 439 -25.91 -1.66 4.32
N TYR A 440 -26.56 -1.50 5.47
CA TYR A 440 -27.91 -2.03 5.66
C TYR A 440 -28.91 -1.39 4.68
N LEU A 441 -28.85 -0.07 4.50
CA LEU A 441 -29.77 0.65 3.60
C LEU A 441 -29.57 0.23 2.14
N ILE A 442 -28.34 -0.07 1.72
CA ILE A 442 -28.06 -0.68 0.42
C ILE A 442 -28.77 -2.03 0.30
N LEU A 443 -28.65 -2.92 1.28
CA LEU A 443 -29.32 -4.22 1.25
C LEU A 443 -30.84 -4.09 1.27
N ALA A 444 -31.39 -3.19 2.09
CA ALA A 444 -32.82 -2.90 2.12
C ALA A 444 -33.32 -2.44 0.74
N ARG A 445 -32.57 -1.54 0.09
CA ARG A 445 -32.85 -1.09 -1.26
C ARG A 445 -32.81 -2.22 -2.28
N MET A 446 -31.84 -3.12 -2.17
CA MET A 446 -31.77 -4.28 -3.07
C MET A 446 -32.92 -5.26 -2.89
N ILE A 447 -33.42 -5.43 -1.65
CA ILE A 447 -34.61 -6.22 -1.35
C ILE A 447 -35.88 -5.56 -1.91
N ASP A 448 -35.95 -4.22 -1.88
CA ASP A 448 -37.05 -3.48 -2.52
C ASP A 448 -37.06 -3.69 -4.05
N ILE A 449 -35.89 -3.82 -4.67
CA ILE A 449 -35.75 -4.13 -6.11
C ILE A 449 -36.07 -5.61 -6.40
N ASP A 450 -35.66 -6.52 -5.50
CA ASP A 450 -35.79 -7.97 -5.65
C ASP A 450 -36.12 -8.64 -4.30
N ALA A 451 -37.41 -8.89 -4.07
CA ALA A 451 -37.90 -9.45 -2.82
C ALA A 451 -37.35 -10.86 -2.51
N ARG A 452 -36.85 -11.59 -3.52
CA ARG A 452 -36.28 -12.94 -3.37
C ARG A 452 -34.76 -12.94 -3.18
N LEU A 453 -34.15 -11.77 -3.02
CA LEU A 453 -32.70 -11.64 -2.90
C LEU A 453 -32.14 -12.48 -1.74
N ILE A 454 -32.81 -12.46 -0.58
CA ILE A 454 -32.35 -13.16 0.63
C ILE A 454 -32.34 -14.68 0.42
N ASP A 455 -33.30 -15.22 -0.34
CA ASP A 455 -33.44 -16.66 -0.55
C ASP A 455 -32.24 -17.27 -1.30
N ASN A 456 -31.52 -16.44 -2.06
CA ASN A 456 -30.39 -16.86 -2.88
C ASN A 456 -29.03 -16.71 -2.18
N LEU A 457 -28.99 -16.14 -0.96
CA LEU A 457 -27.75 -15.83 -0.25
C LEU A 457 -27.46 -16.84 0.87
N LYS A 458 -26.22 -17.29 0.95
CA LYS A 458 -25.74 -18.17 2.03
C LYS A 458 -25.23 -17.34 3.20
N LEU A 459 -26.15 -16.85 4.02
CA LEU A 459 -25.82 -15.98 5.16
C LEU A 459 -25.36 -16.80 6.38
N THR A 460 -24.32 -16.34 7.06
CA THR A 460 -23.93 -16.91 8.36
C THR A 460 -24.87 -16.45 9.47
N PRO A 461 -24.91 -17.14 10.62
CA PRO A 461 -25.67 -16.68 11.79
C PRO A 461 -25.28 -15.27 12.25
N GLU A 462 -24.02 -14.89 12.09
CA GLU A 462 -23.49 -13.56 12.41
C GLU A 462 -24.04 -12.51 11.45
N ASN A 463 -24.08 -12.80 10.14
CA ASN A 463 -24.69 -11.90 9.15
C ASN A 463 -26.16 -11.63 9.47
N ILE A 464 -26.92 -12.68 9.80
CA ILE A 464 -28.35 -12.56 10.14
C ILE A 464 -28.52 -11.68 11.39
N LYS A 465 -27.70 -11.90 12.43
CA LYS A 465 -27.74 -11.09 13.66
C LYS A 465 -27.44 -9.61 13.38
N ALA A 466 -26.40 -9.33 12.59
CA ALA A 466 -26.04 -7.97 12.22
C ALA A 466 -27.16 -7.31 11.41
N PHE A 467 -27.68 -7.99 10.40
CA PHE A 467 -28.79 -7.51 9.56
C PHE A 467 -30.02 -7.17 10.40
N GLU A 468 -30.47 -8.08 11.28
CA GLU A 468 -31.63 -7.84 12.14
C GLU A 468 -31.40 -6.72 13.16
N TYR A 469 -30.16 -6.53 13.64
CA TYR A 469 -29.82 -5.38 14.48
C TYR A 469 -30.06 -4.06 13.75
N TYR A 470 -29.55 -3.88 12.53
CA TYR A 470 -29.74 -2.65 11.77
C TYR A 470 -31.19 -2.50 11.32
N ARG A 471 -31.85 -3.58 10.88
CA ARG A 471 -33.27 -3.61 10.51
C ARG A 471 -34.18 -3.12 11.62
N LYS A 472 -34.00 -3.63 12.84
CA LYS A 472 -34.80 -3.22 14.01
C LYS A 472 -34.66 -1.72 14.32
N ASN A 473 -33.56 -1.09 13.91
CA ASN A 473 -33.26 0.32 14.17
C ASN A 473 -33.44 1.20 12.92
N SER A 474 -34.12 0.70 11.89
CA SER A 474 -34.46 1.43 10.68
C SER A 474 -35.97 1.38 10.45
N LEU A 475 -36.47 2.34 9.67
CA LEU A 475 -37.84 2.38 9.16
C LEU A 475 -37.82 2.76 7.69
N SER A 476 -38.97 2.61 7.04
CA SER A 476 -39.19 3.08 5.67
C SER A 476 -40.41 3.99 5.60
N ILE A 477 -40.37 4.97 4.71
CA ILE A 477 -41.53 5.77 4.29
C ILE A 477 -41.69 5.69 2.78
N GLU A 478 -42.90 5.90 2.31
CA GLU A 478 -43.20 6.08 0.89
C GLU A 478 -43.51 7.55 0.63
N ILE A 479 -42.86 8.14 -0.37
CA ILE A 479 -43.02 9.53 -0.78
C ILE A 479 -43.37 9.58 -2.26
N VAL A 480 -44.22 10.51 -2.66
CA VAL A 480 -44.47 10.79 -4.07
C VAL A 480 -43.65 12.01 -4.47
N LYS A 481 -42.76 11.84 -5.44
CA LYS A 481 -41.93 12.91 -6.01
C LYS A 481 -42.03 12.82 -7.53
N ASP A 482 -42.38 13.94 -8.19
CA ASP A 482 -42.51 14.02 -9.65
C ASP A 482 -43.43 12.92 -10.22
N ASP A 483 -44.58 12.70 -9.56
CA ASP A 483 -45.57 11.65 -9.85
C ASP A 483 -45.05 10.19 -9.75
N ILE A 484 -43.90 9.99 -9.11
CA ILE A 484 -43.28 8.68 -8.89
C ILE A 484 -43.34 8.35 -7.40
N LEU A 485 -43.90 7.19 -7.06
CA LEU A 485 -43.83 6.63 -5.72
C LEU A 485 -42.41 6.11 -5.45
N GLN A 486 -41.77 6.63 -4.41
CA GLN A 486 -40.43 6.26 -3.99
C GLN A 486 -40.47 5.73 -2.56
N LYS A 487 -39.73 4.66 -2.30
CA LYS A 487 -39.55 4.14 -0.93
C LYS A 487 -38.20 4.55 -0.38
N VAL A 488 -38.21 5.22 0.77
CA VAL A 488 -37.00 5.72 1.44
C VAL A 488 -36.81 4.98 2.75
N ASN A 489 -35.71 4.24 2.87
CA ASN A 489 -35.28 3.58 4.09
C ASN A 489 -34.35 4.52 4.88
N PHE A 490 -34.51 4.62 6.21
CA PHE A 490 -33.70 5.49 7.05
C PHE A 490 -33.49 4.94 8.47
N ARG A 491 -32.38 5.34 9.10
CA ARG A 491 -32.05 5.01 10.50
C ARG A 491 -32.94 5.78 11.47
N VAL A 492 -33.44 5.10 12.49
CA VAL A 492 -34.13 5.71 13.63
C VAL A 492 -33.19 5.77 14.84
N LYS A 493 -32.70 6.97 15.17
CA LYS A 493 -31.80 7.16 16.33
C LYS A 493 -32.53 7.00 17.67
N ASN A 494 -33.78 7.44 17.76
CA ASN A 494 -34.59 7.29 18.95
C ASN A 494 -36.04 6.94 18.57
N LYS A 495 -36.53 5.76 18.98
CA LYS A 495 -37.92 5.37 18.73
C LYS A 495 -38.91 6.08 19.64
N SER A 496 -38.49 6.59 20.80
CA SER A 496 -39.43 7.21 21.75
C SER A 496 -40.06 8.49 21.22
N VAL A 497 -39.38 9.18 20.30
CA VAL A 497 -39.86 10.42 19.66
C VAL A 497 -40.80 10.15 18.48
N LEU A 498 -40.99 8.89 18.08
CA LEU A 498 -41.99 8.53 17.08
C LEU A 498 -43.39 8.69 17.69
N ARG A 499 -44.36 9.07 16.85
CA ARG A 499 -45.78 9.05 17.23
C ARG A 499 -46.21 7.61 17.51
N GLU A 500 -47.11 7.39 18.46
CA GLU A 500 -47.59 6.03 18.81
C GLU A 500 -48.20 5.32 17.59
N GLU A 501 -48.91 6.05 16.74
CA GLU A 501 -49.46 5.58 15.46
C GLU A 501 -48.41 5.05 14.45
N VAL A 502 -47.13 5.37 14.65
CA VAL A 502 -45.99 4.93 13.81
C VAL A 502 -45.17 3.83 14.50
N LYS A 503 -45.44 3.58 15.79
CA LYS A 503 -44.77 2.54 16.60
C LYS A 503 -45.50 1.20 16.55
N GLU A 504 -46.84 1.25 16.43
CA GLU A 504 -47.71 0.11 16.11
C GLU A 504 -47.55 -0.31 14.65
#